data_AF-A0A4Q3ZLQ8-F1
#
_entry.id   AF-A0A4Q3ZLQ8-F1
#
_cell.length_a   1.000
_cell.length_b   1.000
_cell.length_c   1.000
_cell.angle_alpha   90.00
_cell.angle_beta   90.00
_cell.angle_gamma   90.00
#
_symmetry.space_group_name_H-M   'P 1'
#
loop_
_entity.id
_entity.type
_entity.pdbx_description
1 polymer ?
#
loop_
_entity_poly.entity_id
_entity_poly.type
_entity_poly.pdbx_seq_one_letter_code
_entity_poly.pdbx_strand_id
1 'polypeptide(L)' 'FIRATQAIIGAKVAMGVGGSFDVFSGKVRRAPVVFQKLKLEWLWRLAQNPKKIGKVMLLPQFVLLVLRERR' A
#
# COMPACT_ATOMS: atom_id res chain seq x y z
N PHE A 1 -17.65 -2.19 -3.30
CA PHE A 1 -18.10 -3.05 -2.19
C PHE A 1 -18.88 -2.25 -1.15
N ILE A 2 -18.25 -1.42 -0.31
CA ILE A 2 -18.94 -0.67 0.77
C ILE A 2 -20.20 0.06 0.28
N ARG A 3 -20.07 0.86 -0.79
CA ARG A 3 -21.22 1.58 -1.37
C ARG A 3 -22.33 0.67 -1.91
N ALA A 4 -22.00 -0.54 -2.35
CA ALA A 4 -22.97 -1.50 -2.87
C ALA A 4 -23.72 -2.26 -1.77
N THR A 5 -23.13 -2.40 -0.58
CA THR A 5 -23.71 -3.16 0.54
C THR A 5 -24.26 -2.27 1.67
N GLN A 6 -24.05 -0.96 1.58
CA GLN A 6 -24.44 0.01 2.61
C GLN A 6 -25.92 -0.05 3.00
N ALA A 7 -26.82 -0.28 2.02
CA ALA A 7 -28.25 -0.39 2.27
C ALA A 7 -28.67 -1.66 3.03
N ILE A 8 -27.85 -2.72 2.97
CA ILE A 8 -28.15 -4.03 3.58
C ILE A 8 -27.56 -4.12 5.00
N ILE A 9 -26.35 -3.58 5.19
CA ILE A 9 -25.59 -3.74 6.45
C ILE A 9 -26.17 -2.84 7.56
N GLY A 10 -26.79 -1.70 7.22
CA GLY A 10 -27.41 -0.80 8.20
C GLY A 10 -26.44 -0.16 9.20
N ALA A 11 -25.13 -0.27 8.98
CA ALA A 11 -24.11 0.30 9.86
C ALA A 11 -24.05 1.83 9.72
N LYS A 12 -23.91 2.55 10.85
CA LYS A 12 -23.76 4.01 10.88
C LYS A 12 -22.46 4.50 10.20
N VAL A 13 -21.41 3.67 10.22
CA VAL A 13 -20.11 3.95 9.61
C VAL A 13 -19.56 2.68 8.97
N ALA A 14 -19.07 2.80 7.74
CA ALA A 14 -18.29 1.78 7.06
C ALA A 14 -17.06 2.42 6.43
N MET A 15 -15.88 1.86 6.71
CA MET A 15 -14.61 2.36 6.15
C MET A 15 -13.78 1.24 5.55
N GLY A 16 -13.09 1.53 4.46
CA GLY A 16 -12.07 0.66 3.91
C GLY A 16 -10.79 0.78 4.75
N VAL A 17 -10.39 -0.31 5.40
CA VAL A 17 -9.15 -0.35 6.22
C VAL A 17 -7.90 -0.68 5.41
N GLY A 18 -8.06 -1.13 4.16
CA GLY A 18 -6.95 -1.53 3.29
C GLY A 18 -6.04 -2.58 3.95
N GLY A 19 -4.74 -2.52 3.63
CA GLY A 19 -3.74 -3.45 4.17
C GLY A 19 -3.32 -3.20 5.63
N SER A 20 -3.91 -2.21 6.30
CA SER A 20 -3.65 -1.94 7.72
C SER A 20 -4.14 -3.09 8.61
N PHE A 21 -5.22 -3.75 8.21
CA PHE A 21 -5.76 -4.90 8.92
C PHE A 21 -4.84 -6.12 8.84
N ASP A 22 -4.13 -6.33 7.72
CA ASP A 22 -3.14 -7.42 7.59
C ASP A 22 -1.96 -7.26 8.57
N VAL A 23 -1.60 -6.01 8.91
CA VAL A 23 -0.58 -5.71 9.92
C VAL A 23 -1.14 -5.93 11.33
N PHE A 24 -2.36 -5.46 11.59
CA PHE A 24 -3.01 -5.59 12.90
C PHE A 24 -3.33 -7.04 13.27
N SER A 25 -3.77 -7.85 12.29
CA SER A 25 -4.05 -9.28 12.46
C SER A 25 -2.79 -10.15 12.64
N GLY A 26 -1.59 -9.56 12.59
CA GLY A 26 -0.32 -10.29 12.73
C GLY A 26 0.08 -11.12 11.52
N LYS A 27 -0.74 -11.14 10.47
CA LYS A 27 -0.48 -11.87 9.21
C LYS A 27 0.72 -11.31 8.45
N VAL A 28 0.94 -9.99 8.53
CA VAL A 28 2.09 -9.32 7.93
C VAL A 28 2.93 -8.66 9.02
N ARG A 29 4.21 -9.07 9.12
CA ARG A 29 5.16 -8.40 10.01
C ARG A 29 5.40 -6.97 9.56
N ARG A 30 5.23 -6.02 10.48
CA ARG A 30 5.53 -4.61 10.26
C ARG A 30 7.03 -4.42 10.01
N ALA A 31 7.40 -3.44 9.18
CA ALA A 31 8.80 -3.12 8.98
C ALA A 31 9.48 -2.70 10.30
N PRO A 32 10.80 -2.91 10.47
CA PRO A 32 11.50 -2.41 11.65
C PRO A 32 11.33 -0.89 11.82
N VAL A 33 11.36 -0.41 13.06
CA VAL A 33 11.09 1.00 13.41
C VAL A 33 12.02 1.97 12.67
N VAL A 34 13.26 1.55 12.38
CA VAL A 34 14.22 2.34 11.59
C VAL A 34 13.68 2.64 10.19
N PHE A 35 13.15 1.63 9.49
CA PHE A 35 12.56 1.81 8.15
C PHE A 35 11.25 2.61 8.19
N GLN A 36 10.47 2.50 9.28
CA GLN A 36 9.28 3.34 9.49
C GLN A 36 9.68 4.82 9.64
N LYS A 37 10.68 5.11 10.49
CA LYS A 37 11.19 6.49 10.70
C LYS A 37 11.79 7.09 9.44
N LEU A 38 12.46 6.29 8.62
CA LEU A 38 13.02 6.72 7.34
C LEU A 38 11.98 6.82 6.22
N LYS A 39 10.70 6.49 6.47
CA LYS A 39 9.64 6.36 5.45
C LYS A 39 10.00 5.38 4.32
N LEU A 40 10.91 4.44 4.58
CA LEU A 40 11.38 3.39 3.67
C LEU A 40 10.65 2.07 3.89
N GLU A 41 9.50 2.08 4.57
CA GLU A 41 8.68 0.89 4.78
C GLU A 41 8.24 0.26 3.45
N TRP A 42 7.98 1.08 2.43
CA TRP A 42 7.66 0.59 1.09
C TRP A 42 8.82 -0.23 0.47
N LEU A 43 10.07 0.20 0.70
CA LEU A 43 11.27 -0.47 0.20
C LEU A 43 11.49 -1.79 0.94
N TRP A 44 11.27 -1.81 2.27
CA TRP A 44 11.29 -3.02 3.07
C TRP A 44 10.24 -4.05 2.60
N ARG A 45 9.03 -3.59 2.25
CA ARG A 45 7.96 -4.46 1.71
C ARG A 45 8.28 -4.97 0.32
N LEU A 46 8.97 -4.18 -0.50
CA LEU A 46 9.45 -4.58 -1.82
C LEU A 46 10.54 -5.66 -1.72
N ALA A 47 11.51 -5.47 -0.83
CA ALA A 47 12.60 -6.42 -0.60
C ALA A 47 12.11 -7.79 -0.10
N GLN A 48 11.08 -7.82 0.74
CA GLN A 48 10.47 -9.08 1.22
C GLN A 48 9.66 -9.84 0.17
N ASN A 49 9.33 -9.22 -0.97
CA ASN A 49 8.48 -9.83 -1.98
C ASN A 49 9.09 -9.65 -3.39
N PRO A 50 10.21 -10.33 -3.69
CA PRO A 50 10.98 -10.14 -4.92
C PRO A 50 10.17 -10.40 -6.20
N LYS A 51 9.16 -11.28 -6.13
CA LYS A 51 8.23 -11.55 -7.25
C LYS A 51 7.39 -10.33 -7.66
N LYS A 52 7.22 -9.33 -6.79
CA LYS A 52 6.47 -8.10 -7.07
C LYS A 52 7.33 -6.98 -7.64
N ILE A 53 8.67 -7.11 -7.63
CA ILE A 53 9.61 -6.09 -8.12
C ILE A 53 9.34 -5.75 -9.59
N GLY A 54 9.03 -6.74 -10.42
CA GLY A 54 8.71 -6.52 -11.83
C GLY A 54 7.51 -5.59 -12.06
N LYS A 55 6.49 -5.62 -11.18
CA LYS A 55 5.33 -4.71 -11.28
C LYS A 55 5.65 -3.30 -10.76
N VAL A 56 6.64 -3.17 -9.88
CA VAL A 56 7.02 -1.90 -9.26
C VAL A 56 8.02 -1.12 -10.14
N MET A 57 8.70 -1.78 -11.08
CA MET A 57 9.56 -1.11 -12.08
C MET A 57 8.84 -0.12 -13.00
N LEU A 58 7.52 -0.20 -13.11
CA LEU A 58 6.69 0.80 -13.81
C LEU A 58 6.67 2.15 -13.08
N LEU A 59 6.90 2.18 -11.75
CA LEU A 59 6.92 3.42 -10.98
C LEU A 59 8.09 4.34 -11.34
N PRO A 60 9.36 3.88 -11.45
CA PRO A 60 10.44 4.71 -11.96
C PRO A 60 10.16 5.26 -13.36
N GLN A 61 9.59 4.44 -14.25
CA GLN A 61 9.21 4.87 -15.60
C GLN A 61 8.14 5.97 -15.54
N PHE A 62 7.14 5.81 -14.67
CA PHE A 62 6.11 6.84 -14.44
C PHE A 62 6.71 8.14 -13.87
N VAL A 63 7.62 8.05 -12.90
CA VAL A 63 8.31 9.23 -12.35
C VAL A 63 9.11 9.95 -13.44
N LEU A 64 9.84 9.22 -14.28
CA LEU A 64 10.57 9.79 -15.41
C LEU A 64 9.64 10.44 -16.43
N LEU A 65 8.51 9.81 -16.74
CA LEU A 65 7.48 10.38 -17.62
C LEU A 65 6.93 11.69 -17.06
N VAL A 66 6.53 11.72 -15.78
CA VAL A 66 6.02 12.94 -15.14
C VAL A 66 7.07 14.05 -15.08
N LEU A 67 8.33 13.71 -14.81
CA LEU A 67 9.43 14.68 -14.82
C LEU A 67 9.72 15.22 -16.23
N ARG A 68 9.48 14.40 -17.26
CA ARG A 68 9.64 14.79 -18.67
C ARG A 68 8.48 15.64 -19.18
N GLU A 69 7.26 15.38 -18.72
CA GLU A 69 6.04 16.17 -19.04
C GLU A 69 6.03 17.55 -18.37
N ARG A 70 6.72 17.68 -17.22
CA ARG A 70 6.84 18.93 -16.46
C ARG A 70 7.90 19.89 -17.01
N ARG A 71 8.56 19.56 -18.12
CA ARG A 71 9.62 20.35 -18.77
C ARG A 71 9.17 20.78 -20.15
#